data_AF-A0A9X4B1P1-F1
#
_entry.id   AF-A0A9X4B1P1-F1
#
_cell.length_a   1.000
_cell.length_b   1.000
_cell.length_c   1.000
_cell.angle_alpha   90.00
_cell.angle_beta   90.00
_cell.angle_gamma   90.00
#
_symmetry.space_group_name_H-M   'P 1'
#
loop_
_entity.id
_entity.type
_entity.pdbx_description
1 polymer ?
#
loop_
_entity_poly.entity_id
_entity_poly.type
_entity_poly.pdbx_seq_one_letter_code
_entity_poly.pdbx_strand_id
1 'polypeptide(L)' 'MMNLMFVGIPMLIMIAVLILLGIYVYKVVQNQTSPLKIMIIGISVILFSILISMATIKIIVGILGLIIVLYGANKRDT' A
#
# COMPACT_ATOMS: atom_id res chain seq x y z
N MET A 1 15.91 29.42 -1.38
CA MET A 1 16.33 28.12 -1.96
C MET A 1 16.53 27.02 -0.92
N MET A 2 17.12 27.28 0.25
CA MET A 2 17.31 26.28 1.32
C MET A 2 16.01 25.61 1.80
N ASN A 3 14.89 26.35 1.83
CA ASN A 3 13.60 25.85 2.32
C ASN A 3 12.92 24.82 1.40
N LEU A 4 13.15 24.88 0.08
CA LEU A 4 12.62 23.88 -0.87
C LEU A 4 13.38 22.56 -0.77
N MET A 5 14.69 22.59 -0.53
CA MET A 5 15.50 21.38 -0.41
C MET A 5 15.20 20.65 0.91
N PHE A 6 14.97 21.38 2.00
CA PHE A 6 14.75 20.80 3.33
C PHE A 6 13.39 20.12 3.48
N VAL A 7 12.35 20.57 2.75
CA VAL A 7 10.99 20.01 2.82
C VAL A 7 10.65 19.16 1.59
N GLY A 8 11.11 19.58 0.41
CA GLY A 8 10.79 18.92 -0.86
C GLY A 8 11.49 17.58 -1.04
N ILE A 9 12.77 17.46 -0.65
CA ILE A 9 13.52 16.21 -0.81
C ILE A 9 12.94 15.08 0.06
N PRO A 10 12.68 15.28 1.38
CA PRO A 10 12.06 14.24 2.21
C PRO A 10 10.66 13.83 1.71
N MET A 11 9.87 14.79 1.22
CA MET A 11 8.54 14.52 0.68
C MET A 11 8.60 13.71 -0.62
N LEU A 12 9.53 14.03 -1.53
CA LEU A 12 9.74 13.27 -2.76
C LEU A 12 10.23 11.85 -2.49
N ILE A 13 11.14 11.67 -1.53
CA ILE A 13 11.61 10.34 -1.11
C ILE A 13 10.45 9.51 -0.57
N MET A 14 9.60 10.09 0.28
CA MET A 14 8.43 9.42 0.83
C MET A 14 7.43 9.00 -0.27
N ILE A 15 7.17 9.87 -1.24
CA ILE A 15 6.32 9.54 -2.40
C ILE A 15 6.94 8.39 -3.20
N ALA A 16 8.25 8.44 -3.47
CA ALA A 16 8.94 7.38 -4.20
C ALA A 16 8.86 6.04 -3.46
N VAL A 17 9.05 6.02 -2.13
CA VAL A 17 8.92 4.81 -1.31
C VAL A 17 7.49 4.25 -1.37
N LEU A 18 6.46 5.10 -1.30
CA LEU A 18 5.07 4.67 -1.40
C LEU A 18 4.73 4.10 -2.79
N ILE A 19 5.26 4.69 -3.86
CA ILE A 19 5.10 4.18 -5.22
C ILE A 19 5.76 2.81 -5.35
N LEU A 20 7.00 2.66 -4.88
CA LEU A 20 7.72 1.39 -4.91
C LEU A 20 6.99 0.31 -4.10
N LEU A 21 6.47 0.66 -2.93
CA LEU A 21 5.66 -0.24 -2.10
C LEU A 21 4.40 -0.68 -2.85
N GLY A 22 3.68 0.25 -3.48
CA GLY A 22 2.48 -0.05 -4.26
C GLY A 22 2.76 -1.00 -5.42
N ILE A 23 3.84 -0.77 -6.18
CA ILE A 23 4.28 -1.64 -7.27
C ILE A 23 4.64 -3.04 -6.76
N TYR A 24 5.38 -3.11 -5.65
CA TYR A 24 5.76 -4.37 -5.03
C TYR A 24 4.52 -5.18 -4.60
N VAL A 25 3.62 -4.55 -3.84
CA VAL A 25 2.39 -5.20 -3.36
C VAL A 25 1.53 -5.66 -4.54
N TYR A 26 1.38 -4.85 -5.58
CA TYR A 26 0.66 -5.23 -6.79
C TYR A 26 1.24 -6.48 -7.44
N LYS A 27 2.56 -6.54 -7.62
CA LYS A 27 3.24 -7.70 -8.20
C LYS A 27 3.05 -8.95 -7.32
N VAL A 28 3.16 -8.81 -6.00
CA VAL A 28 2.94 -9.91 -5.05
C VAL A 28 1.51 -10.43 -5.16
N VAL A 29 0.51 -9.55 -5.20
CA VAL A 29 -0.92 -9.89 -5.34
C VAL A 29 -1.21 -10.59 -6.66
N GLN A 30 -0.65 -10.12 -7.78
CA GLN A 30 -0.81 -10.77 -9.08
C GLN A 30 -0.26 -12.20 -9.12
N ASN A 31 0.87 -12.43 -8.44
CA ASN A 31 1.50 -13.74 -8.37
C ASN A 31 0.79 -14.72 -7.42
N GLN A 32 -0.23 -14.27 -6.67
CA GLN A 32 -1.04 -15.17 -5.85
C GLN A 32 -2.21 -15.73 -6.65
N THR A 33 -2.37 -17.05 -6.64
CA THR A 33 -3.56 -17.72 -7.19
C THR A 33 -4.69 -17.76 -6.17
N SER A 34 -4.36 -18.03 -4.90
CA SER A 34 -5.33 -18.17 -3.82
C SER A 34 -5.98 -16.83 -3.43
N PRO A 35 -7.32 -16.72 -3.51
CA PRO A 35 -8.10 -15.58 -3.02
C PRO A 35 -7.81 -15.24 -1.56
N LEU A 36 -7.73 -16.27 -0.71
CA LEU A 36 -7.45 -16.11 0.72
C LEU A 36 -6.08 -15.45 0.98
N LYS A 37 -5.04 -15.86 0.24
CA LYS A 37 -3.70 -15.26 0.37
C LYS A 37 -3.71 -13.78 0.00
N ILE A 38 -4.46 -13.41 -1.03
CA ILE A 38 -4.61 -12.01 -1.44
C ILE A 38 -5.31 -11.20 -0.35
N MET A 39 -6.38 -11.75 0.24
CA MET A 39 -7.07 -11.10 1.35
C MET A 39 -6.14 -10.89 2.55
N ILE A 40 -5.32 -11.88 2.91
CA ILE A 40 -4.33 -11.74 4.00
C ILE A 40 -3.31 -10.64 3.70
N ILE A 41 -2.84 -10.52 2.45
CA ILE A 41 -1.97 -9.42 2.04
C ILE A 41 -2.67 -8.07 2.25
N GLY A 42 -3.93 -7.95 1.80
CA GLY A 42 -4.71 -6.73 1.99
C GLY A 42 -4.89 -6.36 3.47
N ILE A 43 -5.24 -7.33 4.33
CA ILE A 43 -5.35 -7.14 5.78
C ILE A 43 -4.01 -6.69 6.38
N SER A 44 -2.90 -7.28 5.94
CA SER A 44 -1.56 -6.89 6.40
C SER A 44 -1.23 -5.43 6.04
N VAL A 45 -1.63 -4.97 4.86
CA VAL A 45 -1.48 -3.57 4.44
C VAL A 45 -2.35 -2.63 5.29
N ILE A 46 -3.59 -3.03 5.61
CA ILE A 46 -4.46 -2.27 6.53
C ILE A 46 -3.81 -2.16 7.92
N LEU A 47 -3.32 -3.26 8.48
CA LEU A 47 -2.66 -3.26 9.79
C LEU A 47 -1.38 -2.42 9.78
N PHE A 48 -0.59 -2.49 8.70
CA PHE A 48 0.58 -1.64 8.53
C PHE A 48 0.21 -0.14 8.52
N SER A 49 -0.92 0.23 7.89
CA SER A 49 -1.36 1.63 7.84
C SER A 49 -1.56 2.25 9.22
N ILE A 50 -1.95 1.46 10.23
CA ILE A 50 -2.19 1.95 11.60
C ILE A 50 -0.89 2.49 12.22
N LEU A 51 0.25 1.90 11.87
CA LEU A 51 1.58 2.28 12.36
C LEU A 51 2.10 3.59 11.74
N ILE A 52 1.48 4.09 10.68
CA ILE A 52 1.89 5.32 10.00
C ILE A 52 1.42 6.53 10.81
N SER A 53 2.34 7.46 11.14
CA SER A 53 2.00 8.66 11.92
C SER A 53 1.23 9.70 11.11
N MET A 54 1.56 9.87 9.83
CA MET A 54 0.90 10.84 8.94
C MET A 54 -0.51 10.40 8.55
N ALA A 55 -1.52 11.18 8.96
CA ALA A 55 -2.93 10.86 8.76
C ALA A 55 -3.30 10.62 7.29
N THR A 56 -2.84 11.47 6.37
CA THR A 56 -3.15 11.32 4.94
C THR A 56 -2.60 10.02 4.37
N ILE A 57 -1.35 9.69 4.68
CA ILE A 57 -0.70 8.46 4.17
C ILE A 57 -1.35 7.23 4.81
N LYS A 58 -1.66 7.29 6.11
CA LYS A 58 -2.43 6.24 6.80
C LYS A 58 -3.73 5.93 6.07
N ILE A 59 -4.52 6.94 5.72
CA ILE A 59 -5.79 6.76 5.00
C ILE A 59 -5.55 6.15 3.63
N ILE A 60 -4.60 6.67 2.85
CA ILE A 60 -4.28 6.16 1.50
C ILE A 60 -3.86 4.69 1.54
N VAL A 61 -2.94 4.33 2.44
CA VAL A 61 -2.45 2.95 2.59
C VAL A 61 -3.55 2.04 3.11
N GLY A 62 -4.40 2.51 4.03
CA GLY A 62 -5.57 1.76 4.51
C GLY A 62 -6.56 1.45 3.39
N ILE A 63 -6.89 2.44 2.54
CA ILE A 63 -7.75 2.26 1.37
C ILE A 63 -7.13 1.26 0.39
N LEU A 64 -5.81 1.35 0.13
CA LEU A 64 -5.10 0.40 -0.72
C LEU A 64 -5.26 -1.04 -0.18
N GLY A 65 -5.08 -1.23 1.13
CA GLY A 65 -5.28 -2.53 1.78
C GLY A 65 -6.71 -3.04 1.62
N LEU A 66 -7.72 -2.19 1.80
CA LEU A 66 -9.13 -2.54 1.60
C LEU A 66 -9.40 -3.00 0.16
N ILE A 67 -8.88 -2.28 -0.84
CA ILE A 67 -9.02 -2.63 -2.26
C ILE A 67 -8.43 -4.02 -2.52
N ILE A 68 -7.29 -4.34 -1.94
CA ILE A 68 -6.65 -5.66 -2.09
C ILE A 68 -7.52 -6.76 -1.44
N VAL A 69 -8.11 -6.51 -0.27
CA VAL A 69 -9.04 -7.46 0.36
C VAL A 69 -10.24 -7.72 -0.54
N LEU A 70 -10.86 -6.66 -1.06
CA LEU A 70 -12.00 -6.78 -1.97
C LEU A 70 -11.64 -7.48 -3.28
N TYR A 71 -10.44 -7.22 -3.81
CA TYR A 71 -9.92 -7.92 -4.98
C TYR A 71 -9.75 -9.41 -4.69
N GLY A 72 -9.17 -9.77 -3.54
CA GLY A 72 -9.05 -11.15 -3.09
C GLY A 72 -10.41 -11.82 -2.93
N ALA A 73 -11.37 -11.18 -2.26
CA ALA A 73 -12.72 -11.72 -2.05
C ALA A 73 -13.50 -11.96 -3.36
N ASN A 74 -13.25 -11.14 -4.38
CA ASN A 74 -13.89 -11.26 -5.70
C ASN A 74 -13.12 -12.17 -6.66
N LYS A 75 -11.88 -12.54 -6.34
CA LYS A 75 -11.10 -13.45 -7.17
C LYS A 75 -11.70 -14.85 -7.03
N ARG A 76 -12.21 -15.38 -8.12
CA ARG A 76 -12.70 -16.76 -8.17
C ARG A 76 -11.50 -17.70 -8.21
N ASP A 77 -11.60 -18.80 -7.49
CA ASP A 77 -10.69 -19.94 -7.65
C ASP A 77 -10.85 -20.45 -9.08
N THR A 78 -9.87 -20.14 -9.94
CA THR A 78 -9.70 -20.77 -11.26
C THR A 78 -8.81 -22.00 -11.14
#